data_AF-A0AAW1HL46-F1
#
_entry.id   AF-A0AAW1HL46-F1
#
_cell.length_a   1.000
_cell.length_b   1.000
_cell.length_c   1.000
_cell.angle_alpha   90.00
_cell.angle_beta   90.00
_cell.angle_gamma   90.00
#
_symmetry.space_group_name_H-M   'P 1'
#
loop_
_entity.id
_entity.type
_entity.pdbx_description
1 polymer ?
#
loop_
_entity_poly.entity_id
_entity_poly.type
_entity_poly.pdbx_seq_one_letter_code
_entity_poly.pdbx_strand_id
1 'polypeptide(L)'
;MAVIARNVKITIEDWSKVPEGQKENIWLDVKNKWNINDDGKRKVVLSYVGGRFKDFRMYLTSVFVYKTRKGRINVPLNDLLSIYPQITKKDWEEFVRQRMDVYSQEKSKKARVA
;
A
#
# COMPACT_ATOMS: atom_id res chain seq x y z
N MET A 1 -10.13 0.98 1.27
CA MET A 1 -8.91 0.86 2.09
C MET A 1 -8.89 -0.41 2.93
N ALA A 2 -9.89 -0.68 3.79
CA ALA A 2 -9.87 -1.83 4.70
C ALA A 2 -9.64 -3.20 4.03
N VAL A 3 -10.32 -3.49 2.91
CA VAL A 3 -10.15 -4.77 2.17
C VAL A 3 -8.72 -4.95 1.65
N ILE A 4 -8.09 -3.87 1.20
CA ILE A 4 -6.75 -3.89 0.62
C ILE A 4 -5.71 -4.10 1.71
N ALA A 5 -5.82 -3.34 2.79
CA ALA A 5 -4.86 -3.38 3.87
C ALA A 5 -4.87 -4.75 4.59
N ARG A 6 -6.04 -5.43 4.64
CA ARG A 6 -6.19 -6.79 5.21
C ARG A 6 -5.61 -7.89 4.34
N ASN A 7 -5.69 -7.75 3.02
CA ASN A 7 -5.36 -8.83 2.09
C ASN A 7 -3.98 -8.71 1.45
N VAL A 8 -3.36 -7.51 1.46
CA VAL A 8 -2.08 -7.26 0.78
C VAL A 8 -1.07 -6.61 1.72
N LYS A 9 0.10 -7.22 1.85
CA LYS A 9 1.21 -6.64 2.60
C LYS A 9 1.71 -5.36 1.95
N ILE A 10 1.90 -4.32 2.75
CA ILE A 10 2.38 -3.00 2.29
C ILE A 10 3.80 -3.03 1.72
N THR A 11 4.59 -4.06 2.06
CA THR A 11 5.95 -4.32 1.57
C THR A 11 5.98 -4.78 0.11
N ILE A 12 4.84 -5.17 -0.46
CA ILE A 12 4.75 -5.50 -1.89
C ILE A 12 4.82 -4.20 -2.71
N GLU A 13 5.82 -4.13 -3.58
CA GLU A 13 6.15 -2.92 -4.32
C GLU A 13 5.13 -2.50 -5.38
N ASP A 14 4.41 -3.46 -5.95
CA ASP A 14 3.48 -3.18 -7.04
C ASP A 14 2.34 -4.21 -7.06
N TRP A 15 1.18 -3.79 -7.56
CA TRP A 15 0.01 -4.66 -7.69
C TRP A 15 0.27 -5.88 -8.59
N SER A 16 1.12 -5.74 -9.61
CA SER A 16 1.53 -6.86 -10.48
C SER A 16 2.25 -7.97 -9.70
N LYS A 17 3.00 -7.61 -8.64
CA LYS A 17 3.75 -8.54 -7.79
C LYS A 17 2.88 -9.22 -6.72
N VAL A 18 1.61 -8.83 -6.57
CA VAL A 18 0.68 -9.50 -5.66
C VAL A 18 0.34 -10.89 -6.23
N PRO A 19 0.51 -11.98 -5.44
CA PRO A 19 0.20 -13.33 -5.88
C PRO A 19 -1.24 -13.48 -6.36
N GLU A 20 -1.46 -14.29 -7.40
CA GLU A 20 -2.80 -14.46 -7.99
C GLU A 20 -3.81 -15.02 -6.99
N GLY A 21 -3.39 -15.91 -6.08
CA GLY A 21 -4.25 -16.41 -4.99
C GLY A 21 -4.73 -15.30 -4.04
N GLN A 22 -3.91 -14.28 -3.78
CA GLN A 22 -4.36 -13.11 -2.99
C GLN A 22 -5.32 -12.23 -3.78
N LYS A 23 -5.08 -12.04 -5.08
CA LYS A 23 -6.00 -11.32 -5.96
C LYS A 23 -7.35 -12.02 -6.04
N GLU A 24 -7.36 -13.34 -6.05
CA GLU A 24 -8.60 -14.13 -6.03
C GLU A 24 -9.37 -13.96 -4.72
N ASN A 25 -8.71 -14.03 -3.56
CA ASN A 25 -9.36 -13.76 -2.28
C ASN A 25 -9.96 -12.34 -2.23
N ILE A 26 -9.24 -11.34 -2.74
CA ILE A 26 -9.74 -9.96 -2.84
C ILE A 26 -10.94 -9.88 -3.79
N TRP A 27 -10.91 -10.60 -4.91
CA TRP A 27 -12.03 -10.66 -5.83
C TRP A 27 -13.26 -11.26 -5.14
N LEU A 28 -13.13 -12.40 -4.49
CA LEU A 28 -14.23 -13.06 -3.77
C LEU A 28 -14.78 -12.18 -2.65
N ASP A 29 -13.92 -11.52 -1.87
CA ASP A 29 -14.33 -10.57 -0.83
C ASP A 29 -15.17 -9.41 -1.40
N VAL A 30 -14.71 -8.81 -2.51
CA VAL A 30 -15.42 -7.71 -3.16
C VAL A 30 -16.71 -8.22 -3.81
N LYS A 31 -16.67 -9.38 -4.46
CA LYS A 31 -17.83 -10.02 -5.08
C LYS A 31 -18.93 -10.25 -4.06
N ASN A 32 -18.59 -10.86 -2.92
CA ASN A 32 -19.52 -11.14 -1.83
C ASN A 32 -20.03 -9.85 -1.16
N LYS A 33 -19.14 -8.89 -0.88
CA LYS A 33 -19.51 -7.65 -0.19
C LYS A 33 -20.47 -6.78 -1.00
N TRP A 34 -20.32 -6.77 -2.32
CA TRP A 34 -21.11 -5.92 -3.22
C TRP A 34 -22.13 -6.71 -4.05
N ASN A 35 -22.32 -8.00 -3.73
CA ASN A 35 -23.24 -8.92 -4.40
C ASN A 35 -23.10 -8.91 -5.93
N ILE A 36 -21.86 -8.97 -6.41
CA ILE A 36 -21.56 -8.95 -7.85
C ILE A 36 -21.73 -10.36 -8.41
N ASN A 37 -22.75 -10.57 -9.25
CA ASN A 37 -22.99 -11.89 -9.86
C ASN A 37 -22.24 -12.11 -11.19
N ASP A 38 -21.61 -11.06 -11.72
CA ASP A 38 -20.93 -11.08 -13.02
C ASP A 38 -19.41 -11.23 -12.85
N ASP A 39 -18.89 -12.42 -13.16
CA ASP A 39 -17.46 -12.73 -13.11
C ASP A 39 -16.63 -12.04 -14.20
N GLY A 40 -17.28 -11.53 -15.27
CA GLY A 40 -16.62 -10.70 -16.28
C GLY A 40 -16.06 -9.39 -15.71
N LYS A 41 -16.58 -8.93 -14.57
CA LYS A 41 -16.11 -7.72 -13.87
C LYS A 41 -14.82 -7.91 -13.08
N ARG A 42 -14.35 -9.16 -12.89
CA ARG A 42 -13.14 -9.47 -12.11
C ARG A 42 -11.96 -8.59 -12.50
N LYS A 43 -11.65 -8.50 -13.81
CA LYS A 43 -10.51 -7.72 -14.30
C LYS A 43 -10.63 -6.23 -13.98
N VAL A 44 -11.80 -5.65 -14.17
CA VAL A 44 -12.05 -4.22 -13.89
C VAL A 44 -11.91 -3.93 -12.41
N VAL A 45 -12.48 -4.80 -11.57
CA VAL A 45 -12.42 -4.67 -10.12
C VAL A 45 -10.99 -4.82 -9.61
N LEU A 46 -10.23 -5.81 -10.07
CA LEU A 46 -8.83 -5.98 -9.67
C LEU A 46 -7.95 -4.83 -10.12
N SER A 47 -8.17 -4.26 -11.31
CA SER A 47 -7.48 -3.05 -11.75
C SER A 47 -7.76 -1.86 -10.83
N TYR A 48 -9.03 -1.65 -10.47
CA TYR A 48 -9.42 -0.60 -9.53
C TYR A 48 -8.80 -0.80 -8.14
N VAL A 49 -8.79 -2.03 -7.65
CA VAL A 49 -8.15 -2.38 -6.37
C VAL A 49 -6.64 -2.13 -6.42
N GLY A 50 -5.98 -2.47 -7.53
CA GLY A 50 -4.57 -2.16 -7.74
C GLY A 50 -4.25 -0.66 -7.67
N GLY A 51 -5.09 0.18 -8.30
CA GLY A 51 -4.99 1.64 -8.17
C GLY A 51 -5.12 2.11 -6.73
N ARG A 52 -6.13 1.59 -6.01
CA ARG A 52 -6.34 1.92 -4.59
C ARG A 52 -5.22 1.43 -3.68
N PHE A 53 -4.56 0.32 -4.01
CA PHE A 53 -3.37 -0.16 -3.28
C PHE A 53 -2.18 0.80 -3.44
N LYS A 54 -1.96 1.28 -4.68
CA LYS A 54 -0.95 2.31 -4.95
C LYS A 54 -1.23 3.60 -4.16
N ASP A 55 -2.46 4.09 -4.21
CA ASP A 55 -2.88 5.29 -3.47
C ASP A 55 -2.67 5.12 -1.96
N PHE A 56 -3.02 3.95 -1.43
CA PHE A 56 -2.83 3.64 -0.01
C PHE A 56 -1.36 3.71 0.40
N ARG A 57 -0.45 3.09 -0.37
CA ARG A 57 0.99 3.17 -0.09
C ARG A 57 1.51 4.60 -0.22
N MET A 58 1.01 5.39 -1.16
CA MET A 58 1.40 6.79 -1.31
C MET A 58 0.90 7.65 -0.15
N TYR A 59 -0.33 7.41 0.34
CA TYR A 59 -0.85 8.01 1.56
C TYR A 59 0.05 7.71 2.76
N LEU A 60 0.40 6.43 2.98
CA LEU A 60 1.30 6.03 4.07
C LEU A 60 2.66 6.75 3.98
N THR A 61 3.23 6.83 2.78
CA THR A 61 4.52 7.50 2.56
C THR A 61 4.41 9.01 2.85
N SER A 62 3.41 9.68 2.27
CA SER A 62 3.26 11.13 2.40
C SER A 62 2.95 11.56 3.84
N VAL A 63 2.06 10.84 4.53
CA VAL A 63 1.57 11.21 5.86
C VAL A 63 2.52 10.78 6.97
N PHE A 64 3.11 9.60 6.89
CA PHE A 64 3.86 9.02 8.02
C PHE A 64 5.37 8.93 7.79
N VAL A 65 5.84 8.96 6.54
CA VAL A 65 7.30 8.94 6.26
C VAL A 65 7.80 10.37 6.06
N TYR A 66 7.16 11.16 5.19
CA TYR A 66 7.66 12.48 4.83
C TYR A 66 7.29 13.60 5.80
N LYS A 67 6.08 13.61 6.37
CA LYS A 67 5.71 14.65 7.35
C LYS A 67 6.44 14.48 8.68
N THR A 68 6.80 13.24 9.06
CA THR A 68 7.62 12.95 10.23
C THR A 68 9.06 13.42 10.04
N ARG A 69 9.66 13.22 8.86
CA ARG A 69 10.99 13.77 8.54
C ARG A 69 11.04 15.30 8.55
N LYS A 70 9.96 15.98 8.13
CA LYS A 70 9.88 17.45 8.15
C LYS A 70 9.52 18.03 9.53
N GLY A 71 9.42 17.20 10.58
CA GLY A 71 8.98 17.61 11.91
C GLY A 71 7.54 18.14 11.96
N ARG A 72 6.74 17.90 10.91
CA ARG A 72 5.39 18.46 10.77
C ARG A 72 4.31 17.61 11.40
N ILE A 73 4.53 16.30 11.49
CA ILE A 73 3.64 15.39 12.22
C ILE A 73 4.47 14.27 12.84
N ASN A 74 4.40 14.13 14.16
CA ASN A 74 4.92 12.97 14.87
C ASN A 74 3.75 12.02 15.11
N VAL A 75 3.28 11.29 14.07
CA VAL A 75 2.28 10.25 14.29
C VAL A 75 3.01 9.06 14.89
N PRO A 76 2.77 8.72 16.16
CA PRO A 76 3.39 7.54 16.76
C PRO A 76 2.99 6.32 15.94
N LEU A 77 3.92 5.38 15.76
CA LEU A 77 3.64 4.11 15.09
C LEU A 77 2.39 3.43 15.67
N ASN A 78 2.13 3.58 16.96
CA ASN A 78 0.95 3.04 17.65
C ASN A 78 -0.38 3.55 17.07
N ASP A 79 -0.48 4.79 16.63
CA ASP A 79 -1.72 5.33 16.04
C ASP A 79 -1.97 4.73 14.65
N LEU A 80 -0.91 4.51 13.87
CA LEU A 80 -1.01 3.80 12.60
C LEU A 80 -1.45 2.35 12.82
N LEU A 81 -0.84 1.66 13.79
CA LEU A 81 -1.16 0.27 14.14
C LEU A 81 -2.58 0.14 14.70
N SER A 82 -3.11 1.18 15.36
CA SER A 82 -4.51 1.21 15.80
C SER A 82 -5.49 1.25 14.62
N ILE A 83 -5.18 2.03 13.57
CA ILE A 83 -6.04 2.16 12.38
C ILE A 83 -5.88 0.95 11.45
N TYR A 84 -4.67 0.37 11.39
CA TYR A 84 -4.32 -0.75 10.53
C TYR A 84 -3.63 -1.87 11.32
N PRO A 85 -4.35 -2.59 12.20
CA PRO A 85 -3.78 -3.62 13.08
C PRO A 85 -3.14 -4.79 12.34
N GLN A 86 -3.51 -4.99 11.09
CA GLN A 86 -2.93 -5.99 10.20
C GLN A 86 -1.52 -5.65 9.69
N ILE A 87 -1.07 -4.39 9.84
CA ILE A 87 0.31 -4.01 9.52
C ILE A 87 1.15 -4.31 10.75
N THR A 88 2.13 -5.21 10.65
CA THR A 88 3.04 -5.43 11.78
C THR A 88 4.11 -4.35 11.84
N LYS A 89 4.72 -4.15 13.01
CA LYS A 89 5.89 -3.26 13.15
C LYS A 89 7.01 -3.61 12.16
N LYS A 90 7.25 -4.91 11.94
CA LYS A 90 8.25 -5.40 10.98
C LYS A 90 7.90 -5.02 9.54
N ASP A 91 6.66 -5.25 9.11
CA ASP A 91 6.21 -4.87 7.77
C ASP A 91 6.30 -3.35 7.57
N TRP A 92 6.04 -2.57 8.63
CA TRP A 92 6.17 -1.12 8.61
C TRP A 92 7.61 -0.65 8.45
N GLU A 93 8.53 -1.17 9.27
CA GLU A 93 9.96 -0.83 9.19
C GLU A 93 10.55 -1.16 7.83
N GLU A 94 10.17 -2.32 7.27
CA GLU A 94 10.58 -2.72 5.92
C GLU A 94 10.01 -1.77 4.86
N PHE A 95 8.72 -1.42 4.94
CA PHE A 95 8.10 -0.46 4.03
C PHE A 95 8.77 0.91 4.07
N VAL A 96 9.09 1.43 5.26
CA VAL A 96 9.83 2.70 5.42
C VAL A 96 11.21 2.60 4.79
N ARG A 97 11.93 1.49 5.01
CA ARG A 97 13.26 1.26 4.42
C ARG A 97 13.21 1.28 2.89
N GLN A 98 12.27 0.53 2.29
CA GLN A 98 12.06 0.51 0.84
C GLN A 98 11.79 1.91 0.29
N ARG A 99 10.93 2.69 0.94
CA ARG A 99 10.56 4.05 0.49
C ARG A 99 11.72 5.04 0.61
N MET A 100 12.51 4.94 1.67
CA MET A 100 13.69 5.79 1.88
C MET A 100 14.81 5.49 0.87
N ASP A 101 14.99 4.22 0.49
CA ASP A 101 15.95 3.83 -0.54
C ASP A 101 15.53 4.34 -1.92
N VAL A 102 14.27 4.10 -2.32
CA VAL A 102 13.71 4.62 -3.59
C VAL A 102 13.87 6.14 -3.67
N TYR A 103 13.54 6.87 -2.60
CA TYR A 103 13.70 8.33 -2.54
C TYR A 103 15.17 8.76 -2.68
N SER A 104 16.08 8.06 -2.00
CA SER A 104 17.52 8.36 -2.06
C SER A 104 18.06 8.13 -3.47
N GLN A 105 17.64 7.06 -4.13
CA GLN A 105 18.00 6.75 -5.51
C GLN A 105 17.44 7.79 -6.49
N GLU A 106 16.19 8.24 -6.32
CA GLU A 106 15.59 9.30 -7.15
C GLU A 106 16.31 10.64 -6.99
N LYS A 107 16.72 11.01 -5.78
CA LYS A 107 17.49 12.24 -5.53
C LYS A 107 18.87 12.18 -6.17
N SER A 108 19.59 11.05 -6.03
CA SER A 108 20.91 10.86 -6.66
C SER A 108 20.83 10.86 -8.19
N LYS A 109 19.76 10.32 -8.79
CA LYS A 109 19.52 10.41 -10.23
C LYS A 109 19.29 11.85 -10.68
N LYS A 110 18.49 12.64 -9.96
CA LYS A 110 18.27 14.06 -10.27
C LYS A 110 19.54 14.90 -10.13
N ALA A 111 20.42 14.59 -9.17
CA ALA A 111 21.68 15.29 -8.98
C ALA A 111 22.79 14.90 -9.98
N ARG A 112 22.70 13.74 -10.64
CA ARG A 112 23.64 13.34 -11.72
C ARG A 112 23.24 13.85 -13.10
N VAL A 113 22.00 14.32 -13.26
CA VAL A 113 21.43 14.81 -14.54
C VAL A 113 21.32 16.34 -14.55
N ALA A 114 21.63 17.01 -13.43
CA ALA A 114 21.74 18.47 -13.30
C ALA A 114 23.21 18.89 -13.32
#